data_AF-A0A452YUM7-F1
#
_entry.id   AF-A0A452YUM7-F1
#
_cell.length_a   1.000
_cell.length_b   1.000
_cell.length_c   1.000
_cell.angle_alpha   90.00
_cell.angle_beta   90.00
_cell.angle_gamma   90.00
#
_symmetry.space_group_name_H-M   'P 1'
#
loop_
_entity.id
_entity.type
_entity.pdbx_description
1 polymer ?
#
loop_
_entity_poly.entity_id
_entity_poly.type
_entity_poly.pdbx_seq_one_letter_code
_entity_poly.pdbx_strand_id
1 'polypeptide(L)'
;LANHIQGNQAWYCLDLLEVLCQLADLGYATLVRPLLDYPLSHCPDVLLLGVSQINTAYNLLQYEVLSCVFPALLKDTKNSSLMNYLWHLNPSLTLRGFVDAHSDIICLLRTVDICQDLKV
;
A
#
# COMPACT_ATOMS: atom_id res chain seq x y z
N LEU A 1 7.67 23.84 -5.38
CA LEU A 1 7.60 22.95 -4.19
C LEU A 1 6.28 23.24 -3.51
N ALA A 2 5.23 22.55 -3.96
CA ALA A 2 3.85 22.86 -3.58
C ALA A 2 3.59 22.44 -2.13
N ASN A 3 2.89 23.31 -1.40
CA ASN A 3 2.44 23.12 -0.02
C ASN A 3 1.58 21.85 0.08
N HIS A 4 2.19 20.72 0.42
CA HIS A 4 1.47 19.60 0.99
C HIS A 4 1.11 20.01 2.42
N ILE A 5 -0.18 20.00 2.76
CA ILE A 5 -0.64 20.00 4.16
C ILE A 5 0.23 18.95 4.85
N GLN A 6 1.05 19.35 5.82
CA GLN A 6 1.94 18.43 6.54
C GLN A 6 1.04 17.45 7.29
N GLY A 7 0.71 16.34 6.62
CA GLY A 7 0.01 15.22 7.22
C GLY A 7 0.81 14.76 8.43
N ASN A 8 0.13 14.12 9.37
CA ASN A 8 0.76 13.58 10.57
C ASN A 8 2.04 12.80 10.21
N GLN A 9 3.20 13.30 10.66
CA GLN A 9 4.50 12.72 10.33
C GLN A 9 4.72 11.34 10.97
N ALA A 10 3.85 10.93 11.90
CA ALA A 10 3.86 9.61 12.51
C ALA A 10 3.80 8.48 11.47
N TRP A 11 3.16 8.71 10.31
CA TRP A 11 3.03 7.69 9.25
C TRP A 11 4.33 7.39 8.50
N TYR A 12 5.40 8.15 8.72
CA TYR A 12 6.75 7.82 8.25
C TYR A 12 7.53 6.95 9.25
N CYS A 13 7.03 6.78 10.49
CA CYS A 13 7.69 5.98 11.51
C CYS A 13 7.37 4.49 11.29
N LEU A 14 8.35 3.75 10.75
CA LEU A 14 8.19 2.32 10.49
C LEU A 14 8.00 1.52 11.77
N ASP A 15 8.66 1.89 12.87
CA ASP A 15 8.48 1.22 14.17
C ASP A 15 7.03 1.33 14.67
N LEU A 16 6.40 2.49 14.47
CA LEU A 16 4.98 2.68 14.81
C LEU A 16 4.11 1.78 13.94
N LEU A 17 4.29 1.81 12.63
CA LEU A 17 3.51 1.00 11.70
C LEU A 17 3.69 -0.50 11.97
N GLU A 18 4.90 -0.93 12.31
CA GLU A 18 5.20 -2.32 12.65
C GLU A 18 4.41 -2.75 13.90
N VAL A 19 4.45 -1.95 14.97
CA VAL A 19 3.66 -2.21 16.18
C VAL A 19 2.17 -2.29 15.87
N LEU A 20 1.64 -1.39 15.03
CA LEU A 20 0.23 -1.43 14.63
C LEU A 20 -0.11 -2.72 13.87
N CYS A 21 0.73 -3.15 12.93
CA CYS A 21 0.55 -4.40 12.18
C CYS A 21 0.62 -5.62 13.11
N GLN A 22 1.59 -5.66 14.01
CA GLN A 22 1.72 -6.74 14.99
C GLN A 22 0.51 -6.82 15.95
N LEU A 23 0.02 -5.68 16.44
CA LEU A 23 -1.18 -5.64 17.29
C LEU A 23 -2.41 -6.18 16.56
N ALA A 24 -2.58 -5.85 15.29
CA ALA A 24 -3.69 -6.37 14.50
C ALA A 24 -3.59 -7.89 14.31
N ASP A 25 -2.39 -8.41 14.02
CA ASP A 25 -2.12 -9.85 13.92
C ASP A 25 -2.37 -10.60 15.24
N LEU A 26 -2.23 -9.91 16.39
CA LEU A 26 -2.52 -10.44 17.73
C LEU A 26 -4.02 -10.36 18.12
N GLY A 27 -4.90 -9.94 17.21
CA GLY A 27 -6.34 -9.89 17.42
C GLY A 27 -6.89 -8.52 17.82
N TYR A 28 -6.06 -7.48 17.87
CA TYR A 28 -6.49 -6.11 18.17
C TYR A 28 -6.83 -5.29 16.90
N ALA A 29 -7.07 -5.94 15.77
CA ALA A 29 -7.34 -5.28 14.49
C ALA A 29 -8.50 -4.27 14.57
N THR A 30 -9.55 -4.58 15.34
CA THR A 30 -10.70 -3.68 15.54
C THR A 30 -10.34 -2.36 16.24
N LEU A 31 -9.30 -2.35 17.08
CA LEU A 31 -8.79 -1.15 17.73
C LEU A 31 -7.80 -0.39 16.85
N VAL A 32 -7.05 -1.12 16.01
CA VAL A 32 -6.03 -0.53 15.14
C VAL A 32 -6.62 0.12 13.89
N ARG A 33 -7.64 -0.49 13.25
CA ARG A 33 -8.22 0.02 11.99
C ARG A 33 -8.63 1.50 12.04
N PRO A 34 -9.34 2.00 13.08
CA PRO A 34 -9.71 3.42 13.15
C PRO A 34 -8.50 4.36 13.20
N LEU A 35 -7.33 3.89 13.65
CA LEU A 35 -6.10 4.70 13.65
C LEU A 35 -5.62 4.95 12.22
N LEU A 36 -5.94 4.05 11.28
CA LEU A 36 -5.55 4.15 9.87
C LEU A 36 -6.53 4.99 9.02
N ASP A 37 -7.66 5.44 9.56
CA ASP A 37 -8.65 6.23 8.81
C ASP A 37 -8.08 7.55 8.27
N TYR A 38 -7.25 8.23 9.07
CA TYR A 38 -6.60 9.47 8.66
C TYR A 38 -5.61 9.25 7.50
N PRO A 39 -4.59 8.37 7.61
CA PRO A 39 -3.63 8.18 6.53
C PRO A 39 -4.29 7.59 5.27
N LEU A 40 -5.29 6.70 5.40
CA LEU A 40 -6.03 6.19 4.25
C LEU A 40 -6.74 7.30 3.45
N SER A 41 -7.20 8.36 4.11
CA SER A 41 -7.93 9.46 3.45
C SER A 41 -7.03 10.61 2.98
N HIS A 42 -5.86 10.82 3.61
CA HIS A 42 -5.03 12.01 3.36
C HIS A 42 -3.67 11.70 2.71
N CYS A 43 -3.11 10.53 2.96
CA CYS A 43 -1.80 10.11 2.42
C CYS A 43 -1.73 8.59 2.20
N PRO A 44 -2.63 8.02 1.37
CA PRO A 44 -2.76 6.57 1.20
C PRO A 44 -1.52 5.93 0.57
N ASP A 45 -0.81 6.65 -0.29
CA ASP A 45 0.47 6.25 -0.89
C ASP A 45 1.58 6.12 0.16
N VAL A 46 1.71 7.10 1.07
CA VAL A 46 2.67 7.05 2.18
C VAL A 46 2.37 5.86 3.08
N LEU A 47 1.10 5.61 3.40
CA LEU A 47 0.70 4.46 4.21
C LEU A 47 1.03 3.15 3.50
N LEU A 48 0.68 3.01 2.22
CA LEU A 48 0.96 1.81 1.45
C LEU A 48 2.46 1.52 1.38
N LEU A 49 3.28 2.54 1.13
CA LEU A 49 4.74 2.43 1.13
C LEU A 49 5.29 2.02 2.50
N GLY A 50 4.76 2.58 3.58
CA GLY A 50 5.16 2.25 4.94
C GLY A 50 4.84 0.78 5.29
N VAL A 51 3.61 0.35 5.06
CA VAL A 51 3.20 -1.04 5.36
C VAL A 51 3.86 -2.07 4.44
N SER A 52 4.26 -1.67 3.22
CA SER A 52 5.01 -2.55 2.30
C SER A 52 6.40 -2.91 2.80
N GLN A 53 6.98 -2.10 3.70
CA GLN A 53 8.30 -2.35 4.31
C GLN A 53 8.23 -3.29 5.51
N ILE A 54 7.02 -3.61 5.99
CA ILE A 54 6.79 -4.36 7.21
C ILE A 54 6.29 -5.75 6.85
N ASN A 55 6.97 -6.77 7.36
CA ASN A 55 6.56 -8.16 7.23
C ASN A 55 6.15 -8.69 8.61
N THR A 56 4.86 -8.96 8.78
CA THR A 56 4.34 -9.65 9.96
C THR A 56 3.97 -11.10 9.61
N ALA A 57 3.57 -11.88 10.62
CA ALA A 57 3.23 -13.29 10.44
C ALA A 57 2.02 -13.48 9.49
N TYR A 58 1.03 -12.58 9.56
CA TYR A 58 -0.20 -12.69 8.78
C TYR A 58 -0.40 -11.55 7.78
N ASN A 59 0.37 -10.47 7.89
CA ASN A 59 0.26 -9.28 7.03
C ASN A 59 -1.18 -8.74 6.92
N LEU A 60 -1.97 -8.82 8.00
CA LEU A 60 -3.40 -8.53 7.96
C LEU A 60 -3.67 -7.09 7.51
N LEU A 61 -3.05 -6.11 8.17
CA LEU A 61 -3.25 -4.69 7.82
C LEU A 61 -2.63 -4.34 6.49
N GLN A 62 -1.49 -4.93 6.15
CA GLN A 62 -0.82 -4.74 4.87
C GLN A 62 -1.77 -5.09 3.73
N TYR A 63 -2.46 -6.24 3.82
CA TYR A 63 -3.44 -6.66 2.83
C TYR A 63 -4.69 -5.78 2.81
N GLU A 64 -5.18 -5.35 3.98
CA GLU A 64 -6.31 -4.41 4.04
C GLU A 64 -5.97 -3.07 3.37
N VAL A 65 -4.84 -2.46 3.72
CA VAL A 65 -4.35 -1.21 3.12
C VAL A 65 -4.13 -1.39 1.62
N LEU A 66 -3.50 -2.50 1.19
CA LEU A 66 -3.29 -2.81 -0.22
C LEU A 66 -4.62 -2.87 -0.98
N SER A 67 -5.61 -3.59 -0.47
CA SER A 67 -6.92 -3.74 -1.11
C SER A 67 -7.66 -2.41 -1.27
N CYS A 68 -7.51 -1.50 -0.30
CA CYS A 68 -8.13 -0.18 -0.32
C CYS A 68 -7.42 0.79 -1.29
N VAL A 69 -6.09 0.76 -1.33
CA VAL A 69 -5.29 1.83 -1.96
C VAL A 69 -4.80 1.43 -3.35
N PHE A 70 -4.36 0.19 -3.52
CA PHE A 70 -3.62 -0.26 -4.70
C PHE A 70 -4.38 -0.06 -6.02
N PRO A 71 -5.67 -0.42 -6.15
CA PRO A 71 -6.39 -0.26 -7.42
C PRO A 71 -6.48 1.19 -7.88
N ALA A 72 -6.66 2.14 -6.95
CA ALA A 72 -6.73 3.56 -7.29
C ALA A 72 -5.38 4.08 -7.78
N LEU A 73 -4.29 3.69 -7.11
CA LEU A 73 -2.94 4.09 -7.52
C LEU A 73 -2.53 3.45 -8.85
N LEU A 74 -2.86 2.18 -9.07
CA LEU A 74 -2.55 1.44 -10.29
C LEU A 74 -3.17 2.07 -11.55
N LYS A 75 -4.42 2.54 -11.43
CA LYS A 75 -5.16 3.18 -12.53
C LYS A 75 -4.56 4.52 -12.97
N ASP A 76 -3.91 5.25 -12.07
CA ASP A 76 -3.27 6.52 -12.41
C ASP A 76 -1.91 6.27 -13.05
N THR A 77 -1.78 6.68 -14.32
CA THR A 77 -0.55 6.52 -15.09
C THR A 77 0.63 7.31 -14.53
N LYS A 78 0.38 8.33 -13.70
CA LYS A 78 1.44 9.08 -13.01
C LYS A 78 2.15 8.25 -11.95
N ASN A 79 1.53 7.17 -11.48
CA ASN A 79 2.07 6.32 -10.41
C ASN A 79 2.90 5.14 -10.93
N SER A 80 3.24 5.05 -12.22
CA SER A 80 4.09 3.96 -12.73
C SER A 80 5.43 3.83 -11.98
N SER A 81 6.07 4.96 -11.65
CA SER A 81 7.31 4.96 -10.85
C SER A 81 7.10 4.42 -9.43
N LEU A 82 5.96 4.73 -8.81
CA LEU A 82 5.56 4.21 -7.52
C LEU A 82 5.31 2.69 -7.57
N MET A 83 4.65 2.20 -8.63
CA MET A 83 4.42 0.77 -8.82
C MET A 83 5.74 0.00 -9.02
N ASN A 84 6.66 0.56 -9.81
CA ASN A 84 8.00 -0.01 -9.97
C ASN A 84 8.78 -0.03 -8.65
N TYR A 85 8.67 1.04 -7.86
CA TYR A 85 9.28 1.09 -6.54
C TYR A 85 8.70 0.04 -5.59
N LEU A 86 7.36 -0.11 -5.55
CA LEU A 86 6.69 -1.14 -4.77
C LEU A 86 7.13 -2.55 -5.18
N TRP A 87 7.28 -2.81 -6.48
CA TRP A 87 7.76 -4.10 -6.98
C TRP A 87 9.14 -4.44 -6.43
N HIS A 88 10.08 -3.48 -6.44
CA HIS A 88 11.42 -3.70 -5.89
C HIS A 88 11.46 -3.77 -4.37
N LEU A 89 10.54 -3.08 -3.70
CA LEU A 89 10.45 -3.04 -2.25
C LEU A 89 9.83 -4.32 -1.67
N ASN A 90 8.69 -4.75 -2.22
CA ASN A 90 7.97 -5.94 -1.79
C ASN A 90 7.24 -6.59 -2.99
N PRO A 91 7.93 -7.46 -3.76
CA PRO A 91 7.36 -8.11 -4.93
C PRO A 91 6.13 -8.95 -4.60
N SER A 92 6.14 -9.64 -3.45
CA SER A 92 5.04 -10.51 -3.04
C SER A 92 3.76 -9.73 -2.75
N LEU A 93 3.87 -8.60 -2.05
CA LEU A 93 2.73 -7.73 -1.78
C LEU A 93 2.24 -7.04 -3.07
N THR A 94 3.17 -6.59 -3.93
CA THR A 94 2.82 -5.96 -5.21
C THR A 94 2.10 -6.92 -6.14
N LEU A 95 2.60 -8.15 -6.26
CA LEU A 95 1.94 -9.21 -7.05
C LEU A 95 0.54 -9.50 -6.50
N ARG A 96 0.38 -9.55 -5.18
CA ARG A 96 -0.93 -9.70 -4.55
C ARG A 96 -1.86 -8.54 -4.93
N GLY A 97 -1.36 -7.31 -4.98
CA GLY A 97 -2.13 -6.14 -5.40
C GLY A 97 -2.64 -6.25 -6.83
N PHE A 98 -1.79 -6.73 -7.75
CA PHE A 98 -2.19 -7.01 -9.12
C PHE A 98 -3.28 -8.10 -9.19
N VAL A 99 -3.10 -9.19 -8.43
CA VAL A 99 -4.08 -10.27 -8.35
C VAL A 99 -5.39 -9.77 -7.76
N ASP A 100 -5.40 -8.98 -6.69
CA ASP A 100 -6.63 -8.51 -6.07
C ASP A 100 -7.38 -7.51 -6.96
N ALA A 101 -6.67 -6.75 -7.80
CA ALA A 101 -7.24 -5.76 -8.70
C ALA A 101 -7.68 -6.32 -10.09
N HIS A 102 -7.44 -7.59 -10.38
CA HIS A 102 -7.60 -8.19 -11.73
C HIS A 102 -9.03 -8.13 -12.30
N SER A 103 -10.04 -8.02 -11.44
CA SER A 103 -11.46 -7.97 -11.86
C SER A 103 -11.80 -6.66 -12.59
N ASP A 104 -11.00 -5.61 -12.41
CA ASP A 104 -11.13 -4.35 -13.12
C ASP A 104 -10.23 -4.36 -14.37
N ILE A 105 -10.85 -4.17 -15.53
CA ILE A 105 -10.14 -4.20 -16.82
C ILE A 105 -9.06 -3.12 -16.94
N ILE A 106 -9.25 -1.95 -16.34
CA ILE A 106 -8.26 -0.88 -16.36
C ILE A 106 -7.06 -1.30 -15.52
N CYS A 107 -7.29 -1.86 -14.33
CA CYS A 107 -6.21 -2.40 -13.50
C CYS A 107 -5.45 -3.50 -14.23
N LEU A 108 -6.14 -4.43 -14.88
CA LEU A 108 -5.52 -5.53 -15.63
C LEU A 108 -4.61 -5.01 -16.75
N LEU A 109 -5.08 -4.04 -17.56
CA LEU A 109 -4.27 -3.42 -18.60
C LEU A 109 -3.04 -2.72 -18.01
N ARG A 110 -3.23 -1.97 -16.92
CA ARG A 110 -2.15 -1.28 -16.21
C ARG A 110 -1.11 -2.24 -15.63
N THR A 111 -1.53 -3.40 -15.12
CA THR A 111 -0.62 -4.46 -14.68
C THR A 111 0.27 -4.92 -15.84
N VAL A 112 -0.30 -5.16 -17.02
CA VAL A 112 0.48 -5.57 -18.20
C VAL A 112 1.49 -4.49 -18.58
N ASP A 113 1.09 -3.22 -18.61
CA ASP A 113 2.01 -2.10 -18.89
C ASP A 113 3.20 -2.08 -17.91
N ILE A 114 2.92 -2.21 -16.61
CA ILE A 114 3.95 -2.18 -15.57
C ILE A 114 4.88 -3.39 -15.67
N CYS A 115 4.35 -4.60 -15.90
CA CYS A 115 5.17 -5.80 -16.08
C CYS A 115 6.09 -5.67 -17.30
N GLN A 116 5.60 -5.09 -18.41
CA GLN A 116 6.42 -4.82 -19.59
C GLN A 116 7.57 -3.84 -19.27
N ASP A 117 7.29 -2.76 -18.55
CA ASP A 117 8.30 -1.79 -18.12
C ASP A 117 9.35 -2.43 -17.18
N LEU A 118 8.91 -3.32 -16.30
CA LEU A 118 9.76 -4.08 -15.36
C LEU A 118 10.56 -5.20 -16.02
N LYS A 119 10.20 -5.61 -17.25
CA LYS A 119 10.76 -6.75 -17.99
C LYS A 119 10.57 -8.09 -17.25
N VAL A 120 9.39 -8.30 -16.66
CA VAL A 120 8.99 -9.53 -15.96
C VAL A 120 7.77 -10.18 -16.60
#